data_AF-A0A5E4ARP0-F1
#
_entry.id   AF-A0A5E4ARP0-F1
#
_cell.length_a   1.000
_cell.length_b   1.000
_cell.length_c   1.000
_cell.angle_alpha   90.00
_cell.angle_beta   90.00
_cell.angle_gamma   90.00
#
_symmetry.space_group_name_H-M   'P 1'
#
loop_
_entity.id
_entity.type
_entity.pdbx_description
1 polymer ?
#
loop_
_entity_poly.entity_id
_entity_poly.type
_entity_poly.pdbx_seq_one_letter_code
_entity_poly.pdbx_strand_id
1 'polypeptide(L)'
;MPIQIFCSVSFSSGEEVPGSLGDVWGPHHHHQQQRNSSESEEEKEKEKDASRNEAIKGDSPVDLVAFANSCTLHGASHVFVEGGPGPRQALWAVAFVLALGAFLCQVGDRVAYYLSYPHVTLLDEVATTELAFPAVTLCNTNAVRLSQLSYPDLLYLAPMLGLDESDDPGVPLAPPGPEAFSEEPFNLHRFYNRSCHRLEDMLLYCSYRGGPCGPHNFSVVFTRYGKCYTFNSGRDGRPRLKTMKGGTGNGLEIMLDIQQDEYLPVWGETDETSFEAGIKVQIHSQDEPPFIDQLGFGVAPGFQTFVACQEQRQLIYLPPPWGTCKAVTMDSDFFDSYSITACRIDCETRYLVENCNCRMVHMPGDAPYCTPEQYKECADPALDFLVEKDQEYCVCEMPCNLTRYGKELSMVKIPSKASAKYLAKKFNKSEQYIG
;
A
#
# COMPACT_ATOMS: atom_id res chain seq x y z
N MET A 1 24.20 20.03 11.50
CA MET A 1 23.01 20.92 11.57
C MET A 1 21.83 20.12 12.11
N PRO A 2 21.13 20.61 13.16
CA PRO A 2 20.00 19.90 13.73
C PRO A 2 18.74 19.98 12.84
N ILE A 3 18.05 18.85 12.69
CA ILE A 3 16.69 18.70 12.15
C ILE A 3 15.79 18.31 13.30
N GLN A 4 14.56 18.84 13.37
CA GLN A 4 13.56 18.31 14.29
C GLN A 4 12.33 17.83 13.51
N ILE A 5 11.86 16.62 13.77
CA ILE A 5 10.70 16.03 13.07
C ILE A 5 9.63 15.66 14.08
N PHE A 6 8.41 16.10 13.81
CA PHE A 6 7.22 15.67 14.52
C PHE A 6 6.35 14.86 13.58
N CYS A 7 6.15 13.59 13.87
CA CYS A 7 5.16 12.76 13.18
C CYS A 7 3.97 12.58 14.13
N SER A 8 2.86 13.26 13.85
CA SER A 8 1.62 13.13 14.62
C SER A 8 0.52 12.57 13.73
N VAL A 9 -0.23 11.58 14.22
CA VAL A 9 -1.44 11.11 13.55
C VAL A 9 -2.61 11.99 14.01
N SER A 10 -3.36 12.56 13.07
CA SER A 10 -4.51 13.41 13.34
C SER A 10 -5.76 12.55 13.57
N PHE A 11 -6.64 13.03 14.43
CA PHE A 11 -7.96 12.46 14.68
C PHE A 11 -8.98 13.53 14.29
N SER A 12 -10.01 13.17 13.52
CA SER A 12 -11.17 14.06 13.33
C SER A 12 -12.08 13.95 14.56
N SER A 13 -12.33 15.07 15.25
CA SER A 13 -13.30 15.13 16.34
C SER A 13 -14.70 15.34 15.76
N GLY A 14 -15.44 14.25 15.52
CA GLY A 14 -16.88 14.33 15.30
C GLY A 14 -17.61 14.63 16.62
N GLU A 15 -18.56 15.57 16.58
CA GLU A 15 -19.45 15.91 17.68
C GLU A 15 -20.23 14.69 18.19
N GLU A 16 -20.44 14.64 19.51
CA GLU A 16 -21.28 13.67 20.20
C GLU A 16 -22.73 13.77 19.71
N VAL A 17 -23.29 12.67 19.18
CA VAL A 17 -24.72 12.54 18.94
C VAL A 17 -25.38 12.01 20.22
N PRO A 18 -26.41 12.67 20.79
CA PRO A 18 -27.10 12.12 21.94
C PRO A 18 -28.18 11.10 21.53
N GLY A 19 -28.09 9.91 22.15
CA GLY A 19 -29.23 9.27 22.82
C GLY A 19 -30.33 8.58 22.00
N SER A 20 -30.24 7.23 22.00
CA SER A 20 -31.31 6.22 22.20
C SER A 20 -32.75 6.46 21.71
N LEU A 21 -33.27 5.48 20.97
CA LEU A 21 -34.60 4.92 21.21
C LEU A 21 -34.56 3.41 20.95
N GLY A 22 -34.62 2.60 22.01
CA GLY A 22 -35.10 1.23 21.92
C GLY A 22 -36.62 1.24 21.99
N ASP A 23 -37.30 0.36 21.24
CA ASP A 23 -37.94 -0.81 21.86
C ASP A 23 -38.86 -1.60 20.91
N VAL A 24 -38.68 -2.93 20.96
CA VAL A 24 -39.72 -3.98 21.05
C VAL A 24 -40.48 -4.35 19.76
N TRP A 25 -40.34 -5.62 19.34
CA TRP A 25 -41.41 -6.64 19.42
C TRP A 25 -40.85 -8.04 19.12
N GLY A 26 -40.86 -8.90 20.14
CA GLY A 26 -40.68 -10.35 20.04
C GLY A 26 -42.02 -11.08 19.83
N PRO A 27 -41.99 -12.41 19.67
CA PRO A 27 -43.04 -13.19 19.03
C PRO A 27 -44.03 -13.82 20.03
N HIS A 28 -45.28 -14.04 19.62
CA HIS A 28 -46.22 -14.88 20.35
C HIS A 28 -46.99 -15.88 19.47
N HIS A 29 -46.86 -17.13 19.90
CA HIS A 29 -47.62 -18.33 19.55
C HIS A 29 -49.08 -18.31 20.05
N HIS A 30 -49.96 -19.08 19.39
CA HIS A 30 -50.87 -20.09 19.99
C HIS A 30 -51.51 -20.91 18.84
N HIS A 31 -51.16 -22.19 18.61
CA HIS A 31 -51.63 -23.45 19.25
C HIS A 31 -53.11 -23.82 19.06
N GLN A 32 -53.35 -24.88 18.26
CA GLN A 32 -54.24 -26.07 18.44
C GLN A 32 -54.71 -26.54 17.04
N GLN A 33 -54.72 -27.82 16.64
CA GLN A 33 -54.55 -29.10 17.32
C GLN A 33 -54.37 -30.19 16.23
N GLN A 34 -53.57 -31.22 16.52
CA GLN A 34 -53.35 -32.38 15.66
C GLN A 34 -54.42 -33.48 15.84
N ARG A 35 -54.64 -34.22 14.74
CA ARG A 35 -54.94 -35.67 14.59
C ARG A 35 -56.29 -36.25 15.05
N ASN A 36 -56.95 -36.91 14.09
CA ASN A 36 -57.41 -38.32 14.12
C ASN A 36 -57.74 -38.76 12.66
N SER A 37 -56.99 -39.70 12.07
CA SER A 37 -57.36 -41.12 11.88
C SER A 37 -58.70 -41.30 11.15
N SER A 38 -58.68 -41.47 9.82
CA SER A 38 -58.81 -42.78 9.14
C SER A 38 -60.19 -43.41 9.31
N GLU A 39 -61.00 -43.37 8.24
CA GLU A 39 -61.91 -44.43 7.76
C GLU A 39 -63.02 -43.82 6.87
N SER A 40 -63.44 -44.58 5.86
CA SER A 40 -64.45 -44.31 4.82
C SER A 40 -64.04 -43.32 3.73
N GLU A 41 -64.01 -43.62 2.43
CA GLU A 41 -64.54 -44.75 1.67
C GLU A 41 -63.77 -44.81 0.35
N GLU A 42 -63.06 -45.91 0.12
CA GLU A 42 -62.80 -46.42 -1.23
C GLU A 42 -64.16 -46.76 -1.83
N GLU A 43 -64.68 -45.94 -2.75
CA GLU A 43 -65.57 -46.42 -3.81
C GLU A 43 -65.67 -45.39 -4.94
N LYS A 44 -65.36 -45.86 -6.15
CA LYS A 44 -65.51 -45.22 -7.48
C LYS A 44 -64.28 -44.53 -8.10
N GLU A 45 -63.15 -45.21 -8.08
CA GLU A 45 -62.31 -45.33 -9.27
C GLU A 45 -62.77 -46.56 -10.08
N LYS A 46 -63.72 -46.38 -10.99
CA LYS A 46 -64.02 -47.28 -12.12
C LYS A 46 -65.10 -46.64 -13.00
N GLU A 47 -64.66 -45.71 -13.84
CA GLU A 47 -65.22 -45.37 -15.17
C GLU A 47 -64.71 -43.98 -15.57
N LYS A 48 -63.47 -43.94 -16.06
CA LYS A 48 -63.02 -43.00 -17.11
C LYS A 48 -61.63 -43.36 -17.64
N ASP A 49 -61.34 -44.66 -17.73
CA ASP A 49 -60.14 -45.18 -18.41
C ASP A 49 -60.52 -46.07 -19.60
N ALA A 50 -61.63 -45.69 -20.26
CA ALA A 50 -62.12 -46.23 -21.51
C ALA A 50 -62.50 -45.08 -22.46
N SER A 51 -61.53 -44.21 -22.74
CA SER A 51 -61.52 -43.42 -23.98
C SER A 51 -60.11 -42.89 -24.28
N ARG A 52 -59.09 -43.74 -24.10
CA ARG A 52 -57.72 -43.50 -24.55
C ARG A 52 -57.36 -44.56 -25.59
N ASN A 53 -58.09 -44.54 -26.70
CA ASN A 53 -57.71 -45.06 -28.02
C ASN A 53 -58.92 -44.96 -28.96
N GLU A 54 -59.25 -43.74 -29.38
CA GLU A 54 -59.62 -43.56 -30.77
C GLU A 54 -58.58 -42.66 -31.42
N ALA A 55 -57.92 -43.27 -32.39
CA ALA A 55 -56.84 -42.74 -33.17
C ALA A 55 -57.39 -41.79 -34.24
N ILE A 56 -56.67 -40.68 -34.41
CA ILE A 56 -56.43 -40.01 -35.69
C ILE A 56 -57.69 -39.37 -36.30
N LYS A 57 -57.92 -38.09 -35.94
CA LYS A 57 -58.39 -37.07 -36.88
C LYS A 57 -58.21 -35.67 -36.32
N GLY A 58 -57.46 -34.86 -37.07
CA GLY A 58 -57.52 -33.40 -36.98
C GLY A 58 -56.40 -32.78 -36.18
N ASP A 59 -55.31 -32.45 -36.87
CA ASP A 59 -54.47 -31.31 -36.54
C ASP A 59 -55.37 -30.06 -36.52
N SER A 60 -55.88 -29.68 -35.34
CA SER A 60 -56.59 -28.42 -35.13
C SER A 60 -55.59 -27.43 -34.55
N PRO A 61 -55.38 -26.25 -35.16
CA PRO A 61 -54.48 -25.26 -34.59
C PRO A 61 -54.99 -24.92 -33.19
N VAL A 62 -54.11 -24.93 -32.19
CA VAL A 62 -54.42 -24.36 -30.87
C VAL A 62 -54.99 -22.98 -31.14
N ASP A 63 -56.26 -22.75 -30.76
CA ASP A 63 -56.91 -21.49 -31.04
C ASP A 63 -56.12 -20.37 -30.34
N LEU A 64 -55.47 -19.54 -31.15
CA LEU A 64 -54.58 -18.48 -30.68
C LEU A 64 -55.35 -17.49 -29.80
N VAL A 65 -56.66 -17.36 -30.03
CA VAL A 65 -57.55 -16.49 -29.25
C VAL A 65 -57.85 -17.10 -27.88
N ALA A 66 -58.19 -18.39 -27.79
CA ALA A 66 -58.30 -19.09 -26.52
C ALA A 66 -57.00 -19.02 -25.70
N PHE A 67 -55.83 -19.18 -26.34
CA PHE A 67 -54.53 -19.04 -25.68
C PHE A 67 -54.29 -17.61 -25.17
N ALA A 68 -54.48 -16.59 -26.02
CA ALA A 68 -54.26 -15.19 -25.67
C ALA A 68 -55.18 -14.70 -24.53
N ASN A 69 -56.40 -15.25 -24.43
CA ASN A 69 -57.32 -14.96 -23.33
C ASN A 69 -56.95 -15.67 -22.01
N SER A 70 -56.23 -16.79 -22.09
CA SER A 70 -55.75 -17.53 -20.92
C SER A 70 -54.35 -17.12 -20.44
N CYS A 71 -53.62 -16.32 -21.23
CA CYS A 71 -52.24 -15.94 -20.93
C CYS A 71 -52.16 -14.72 -19.99
N THR A 72 -51.03 -14.60 -19.26
CA THR A 72 -50.75 -13.48 -18.35
C THR A 72 -50.12 -12.27 -19.06
N LEU A 73 -49.95 -12.35 -20.39
CA LEU A 73 -49.35 -11.29 -21.19
C LEU A 73 -50.37 -10.17 -21.41
N HIS A 74 -50.15 -9.04 -20.75
CA HIS A 74 -51.03 -7.90 -20.82
C HIS A 74 -51.05 -7.36 -22.26
N GLY A 75 -52.26 -7.18 -22.82
CA GLY A 75 -52.47 -6.73 -24.19
C GLY A 75 -52.67 -7.83 -25.22
N ALA A 76 -52.29 -9.09 -24.94
CA ALA A 76 -52.48 -10.20 -25.89
C ALA A 76 -53.96 -10.49 -26.19
N SER A 77 -54.82 -10.47 -25.16
CA SER A 77 -56.28 -10.65 -25.30
C SER A 77 -57.00 -9.52 -26.05
N HIS A 78 -56.37 -8.34 -26.20
CA HIS A 78 -56.90 -7.23 -27.00
C HIS A 78 -56.40 -7.23 -28.45
N VAL A 79 -55.31 -7.95 -28.73
CA VAL A 79 -54.75 -8.13 -30.07
C VAL A 79 -55.40 -9.31 -30.78
N PHE A 80 -55.62 -10.42 -30.07
CA PHE A 80 -56.24 -11.63 -30.61
C PHE A 80 -57.68 -11.75 -30.13
N VAL A 81 -58.64 -11.33 -30.97
CA VAL A 81 -60.09 -11.34 -30.69
C VAL A 81 -60.81 -12.10 -31.82
N GLU A 82 -61.84 -12.88 -31.50
CA GLU A 82 -62.71 -13.51 -32.50
C GLU A 82 -63.49 -12.42 -33.28
N GLY A 83 -63.31 -12.34 -34.60
CA GLY A 83 -64.09 -11.42 -35.45
C GLY A 83 -63.35 -10.50 -36.43
N GLY A 84 -62.08 -10.76 -36.75
CA GLY A 84 -61.33 -10.06 -37.82
C GLY A 84 -60.64 -8.74 -37.38
N PRO A 85 -59.70 -8.20 -38.18
CA PRO A 85 -58.88 -7.05 -37.79
C PRO A 85 -59.66 -5.72 -37.88
N GLY A 86 -60.01 -5.14 -36.73
CA GLY A 86 -60.55 -3.79 -36.61
C GLY A 86 -59.49 -2.74 -36.23
N PRO A 87 -59.84 -1.44 -36.29
CA PRO A 87 -58.91 -0.34 -35.97
C PRO A 87 -58.44 -0.36 -34.51
N ARG A 88 -59.26 -0.89 -33.60
CA ARG A 88 -58.92 -1.04 -32.17
C ARG A 88 -57.82 -2.09 -31.98
N GLN A 89 -57.91 -3.22 -32.68
CA GLN A 89 -56.92 -4.29 -32.63
C GLN A 89 -55.57 -3.84 -33.20
N ALA A 90 -55.59 -3.06 -34.30
CA ALA A 90 -54.38 -2.47 -34.87
C ALA A 90 -53.68 -1.52 -33.88
N LEU A 91 -54.44 -0.68 -33.16
CA LEU A 91 -53.90 0.22 -32.14
C LEU A 91 -53.28 -0.55 -30.96
N TRP A 92 -53.95 -1.60 -30.47
CA TRP A 92 -53.42 -2.46 -29.43
C TRP A 92 -52.16 -3.22 -29.88
N ALA A 93 -52.11 -3.69 -31.13
CA ALA A 93 -50.94 -4.35 -31.69
C ALA A 93 -49.74 -3.39 -31.79
N VAL A 94 -49.94 -2.15 -32.25
CA VAL A 94 -48.89 -1.13 -32.30
C VAL A 94 -48.39 -0.79 -30.89
N ALA A 95 -49.30 -0.55 -29.94
CA ALA A 95 -48.94 -0.25 -28.56
C ALA A 95 -48.17 -1.42 -27.91
N PHE A 96 -48.59 -2.66 -28.16
CA PHE A 96 -47.92 -3.86 -27.66
C PHE A 96 -46.50 -4.01 -28.25
N VAL A 97 -46.34 -3.82 -29.57
CA VAL A 97 -45.02 -3.88 -30.23
C VAL A 97 -44.10 -2.75 -29.74
N LEU A 98 -44.61 -1.53 -29.58
CA LEU A 98 -43.83 -0.40 -29.04
C LEU A 98 -43.42 -0.66 -27.59
N ALA A 99 -44.32 -1.17 -26.74
CA ALA A 99 -44.01 -1.52 -25.36
C ALA A 99 -42.97 -2.65 -25.27
N LEU A 100 -43.11 -3.70 -26.10
CA LEU A 100 -42.14 -4.79 -26.18
C LEU A 100 -40.78 -4.28 -26.68
N GLY A 101 -40.77 -3.41 -27.70
CA GLY A 101 -39.55 -2.81 -28.22
C GLY A 101 -38.83 -1.94 -27.17
N ALA A 102 -39.56 -1.08 -26.47
CA ALA A 102 -39.02 -0.26 -25.38
C ALA A 102 -38.48 -1.13 -24.23
N PHE A 103 -39.20 -2.20 -23.87
CA PHE A 103 -38.76 -3.16 -22.86
C PHE A 103 -37.46 -3.87 -23.27
N LEU A 104 -37.37 -4.38 -24.50
CA LEU A 104 -36.16 -5.05 -24.99
C LEU A 104 -34.96 -4.09 -25.05
N CYS A 105 -35.17 -2.84 -25.48
CA CYS A 105 -34.13 -1.82 -25.43
C CYS A 105 -33.68 -1.53 -24.00
N GLN A 106 -34.61 -1.38 -23.06
CA GLN A 106 -34.30 -1.13 -21.65
C GLN A 106 -33.56 -2.32 -21.01
N VAL A 107 -33.98 -3.56 -21.29
CA VAL A 107 -33.28 -4.76 -20.80
C VAL A 107 -31.89 -4.86 -21.40
N GLY A 108 -31.74 -4.60 -22.70
CA GLY A 108 -30.44 -4.57 -23.37
C GLY A 108 -29.49 -3.56 -22.74
N ASP A 109 -29.96 -2.33 -22.49
CA ASP A 109 -29.22 -1.27 -21.78
C ASP A 109 -28.79 -1.70 -20.37
N ARG A 110 -29.71 -2.29 -19.59
CA ARG A 110 -29.39 -2.72 -18.21
C ARG A 110 -28.44 -3.91 -18.17
N VAL A 111 -28.57 -4.86 -19.09
CA VAL A 111 -27.63 -5.99 -19.21
C VAL A 111 -26.25 -5.48 -19.65
N ALA A 112 -26.18 -4.57 -20.62
CA ALA A 112 -24.92 -3.96 -21.03
C ALA A 112 -24.25 -3.19 -19.89
N TYR A 113 -25.02 -2.43 -19.11
CA TYR A 113 -24.53 -1.74 -17.92
C TYR A 113 -24.08 -2.69 -16.82
N TYR A 114 -24.78 -3.80 -16.59
CA TYR A 114 -24.32 -4.81 -15.62
C TYR A 114 -23.00 -5.46 -16.07
N LEU A 115 -22.87 -5.77 -17.36
CA LEU A 115 -21.67 -6.35 -17.95
C LEU A 115 -20.52 -5.35 -18.12
N SER A 116 -20.75 -4.05 -17.87
CA SER A 116 -19.66 -3.07 -17.74
C SER A 116 -19.07 -3.02 -16.32
N TYR A 117 -19.54 -3.88 -15.40
CA TYR A 117 -19.05 -4.05 -14.03
C TYR A 117 -18.82 -2.72 -13.26
N PRO A 118 -19.85 -1.85 -13.16
CA PRO A 118 -19.73 -0.57 -12.46
C PRO A 118 -19.55 -0.81 -10.94
N HIS A 119 -18.73 0.02 -10.32
CA HIS A 119 -18.57 0.07 -8.87
C HIS A 119 -18.58 1.52 -8.37
N VAL A 120 -18.89 1.72 -7.11
CA VAL A 120 -18.88 3.03 -6.45
C VAL A 120 -18.00 2.97 -5.20
N THR A 121 -17.28 4.06 -4.94
CA THR A 121 -16.43 4.16 -3.75
C THR A 121 -17.24 4.75 -2.60
N LEU A 122 -17.28 4.04 -1.47
CA LEU A 122 -17.83 4.55 -0.21
C LEU A 122 -16.68 5.07 0.64
N LEU A 123 -16.71 6.35 0.98
CA LEU A 123 -15.75 6.98 1.89
C LEU A 123 -16.43 7.19 3.23
N ASP A 124 -15.82 6.67 4.29
CA ASP A 124 -16.28 6.82 5.66
C ASP A 124 -15.12 7.26 6.55
N GLU A 125 -15.38 8.21 7.44
CA GLU A 125 -14.39 8.72 8.40
C GLU A 125 -14.79 8.28 9.81
N VAL A 126 -14.22 7.15 10.23
CA VAL A 126 -14.51 6.58 11.55
C VAL A 126 -13.52 7.12 12.57
N ALA A 127 -14.03 7.86 13.56
CA ALA A 127 -13.24 8.24 14.72
C ALA A 127 -12.93 7.01 15.59
N THR A 128 -11.66 6.77 15.85
CA THR A 128 -11.22 5.67 16.74
C THR A 128 -10.51 6.26 17.96
N THR A 129 -10.55 5.54 19.09
CA THR A 129 -9.88 5.96 20.32
C THR A 129 -8.42 5.50 20.39
N GLU A 130 -8.05 4.49 19.60
CA GLU A 130 -6.67 4.00 19.47
C GLU A 130 -6.34 3.75 18.00
N LEU A 131 -5.23 4.33 17.53
CA LEU A 131 -4.67 4.07 16.21
C LEU A 131 -3.31 3.39 16.36
N ALA A 132 -3.00 2.46 15.47
CA ALA A 132 -1.65 1.91 15.38
C ALA A 132 -0.72 3.03 14.88
N PHE A 133 0.37 3.28 15.59
CA PHE A 133 1.36 4.23 15.09
C PHE A 133 2.10 3.56 13.93
N PRO A 134 2.38 4.26 12.81
CA PRO A 134 3.09 3.67 11.68
C PRO A 134 4.55 3.33 12.01
N ALA A 135 5.20 2.61 11.10
CA ALA A 135 6.65 2.55 11.05
C ALA A 135 7.19 3.85 10.42
N VAL A 136 8.25 4.40 11.00
CA VAL A 136 8.91 5.61 10.48
C VAL A 136 10.35 5.26 10.16
N THR A 137 10.64 5.09 8.87
CA THR A 137 11.99 4.82 8.37
C THR A 137 12.66 6.12 7.95
N LEU A 138 13.90 6.33 8.39
CA LEU A 138 14.69 7.50 8.05
C LEU A 138 16.11 7.11 7.62
N CYS A 139 16.65 7.85 6.66
CA CYS A 139 17.99 7.69 6.11
C CYS A 139 18.66 9.05 5.99
N ASN A 140 19.96 9.11 6.30
CA ASN A 140 20.77 10.26 5.89
C ASN A 140 20.94 10.23 4.37
N THR A 141 20.89 11.39 3.70
CA THR A 141 21.16 11.47 2.25
C THR A 141 22.61 11.14 1.93
N ASN A 142 23.53 11.36 2.87
CA ASN A 142 24.90 10.90 2.76
C ASN A 142 25.02 9.44 3.19
N ALA A 143 25.44 8.57 2.27
CA ALA A 143 25.56 7.15 2.54
C ALA A 143 26.72 6.84 3.51
N VAL A 144 27.89 7.48 3.33
CA VAL A 144 29.15 7.09 4.00
C VAL A 144 29.78 8.28 4.72
N ARG A 145 30.22 8.09 5.96
CA ARG A 145 30.96 9.13 6.70
C ARG A 145 32.40 9.25 6.20
N LEU A 146 32.82 10.46 5.89
CA LEU A 146 34.18 10.77 5.42
C LEU A 146 35.25 10.29 6.41
N SER A 147 35.05 10.47 7.72
CA SER A 147 36.00 10.03 8.75
C SER A 147 36.14 8.52 8.90
N GLN A 148 35.27 7.74 8.26
CA GLN A 148 35.30 6.28 8.24
C GLN A 148 35.82 5.70 6.92
N LEU A 149 36.11 6.55 5.94
CA LEU A 149 36.57 6.14 4.62
C LEU A 149 38.10 6.15 4.58
N SER A 150 38.71 4.98 4.47
CA SER A 150 40.16 4.84 4.31
C SER A 150 40.58 4.82 2.84
N TYR A 151 41.87 5.02 2.55
CA TYR A 151 42.37 4.98 1.17
C TYR A 151 42.11 3.64 0.45
N PRO A 152 42.29 2.46 1.08
CA PRO A 152 41.88 1.18 0.47
C PRO A 152 40.37 1.09 0.19
N ASP A 153 39.52 1.61 1.08
CA ASP A 153 38.07 1.64 0.86
C ASP A 153 37.72 2.53 -0.35
N LEU A 154 38.38 3.69 -0.46
CA LEU A 154 38.16 4.62 -1.57
C LEU A 154 38.54 3.99 -2.91
N LEU A 155 39.70 3.31 -2.99
CA LEU A 155 40.12 2.60 -4.20
C LEU A 155 39.14 1.49 -4.59
N TYR A 156 38.63 0.75 -3.60
CA TYR A 156 37.63 -0.28 -3.85
C TYR A 156 36.32 0.30 -4.42
N LEU A 157 35.90 1.46 -3.92
CA LEU A 157 34.65 2.12 -4.34
C LEU A 157 34.81 3.04 -5.56
N ALA A 158 36.03 3.29 -6.02
CA ALA A 158 36.30 4.20 -7.13
C ALA A 158 35.40 3.98 -8.37
N PRO A 159 35.10 2.74 -8.79
CA PRO A 159 34.18 2.50 -9.91
C PRO A 159 32.78 3.10 -9.70
N MET A 160 32.24 3.04 -8.47
CA MET A 160 30.91 3.54 -8.11
C MET A 160 30.90 5.05 -7.89
N LEU A 161 32.00 5.63 -7.42
CA LEU A 161 32.10 7.07 -7.09
C LEU A 161 32.52 7.94 -8.29
N GLY A 162 32.79 7.32 -9.44
CA GLY A 162 33.26 8.03 -10.63
C GLY A 162 34.66 8.63 -10.48
N LEU A 163 35.49 8.03 -9.61
CA LEU A 163 36.87 8.44 -9.38
C LEU A 163 37.83 7.66 -10.28
N ASP A 164 38.76 8.34 -10.91
CA ASP A 164 39.90 7.69 -11.58
C ASP A 164 41.04 7.46 -10.56
N GLU A 165 41.83 6.40 -10.71
CA GLU A 165 42.93 6.05 -9.77
C GLU A 165 43.98 7.18 -9.59
N SER A 166 44.04 8.11 -10.54
CA SER A 166 44.95 9.26 -10.51
C SER A 166 44.42 10.49 -9.78
N ASP A 167 43.14 10.50 -9.40
CA ASP A 167 42.51 11.67 -8.80
C ASP A 167 42.94 11.81 -7.33
N ASP A 168 43.40 13.01 -6.96
CA ASP A 168 43.61 13.35 -5.56
C ASP A 168 42.23 13.56 -4.92
N PRO A 169 41.85 12.80 -3.87
CA PRO A 169 40.57 12.97 -3.19
C PRO A 169 40.37 14.39 -2.65
N GLY A 170 41.44 15.16 -2.44
CA GLY A 170 41.38 16.56 -2.03
C GLY A 170 40.88 16.77 -0.60
N VAL A 171 40.69 15.66 0.15
CA VAL A 171 40.23 15.64 1.53
C VAL A 171 41.04 14.64 2.36
N PRO A 172 41.26 14.91 3.65
CA PRO A 172 41.95 13.99 4.53
C PRO A 172 41.09 12.73 4.78
N LEU A 173 41.60 11.57 4.35
CA LEU A 173 40.96 10.28 4.58
C LEU A 173 41.30 9.70 5.95
N ALA A 174 40.50 8.74 6.39
CA ALA A 174 40.75 7.99 7.61
C ALA A 174 42.03 7.14 7.48
N PRO A 175 42.82 6.98 8.56
CA PRO A 175 43.90 6.00 8.57
C PRO A 175 43.32 4.60 8.34
N PRO A 176 44.05 3.71 7.65
CA PRO A 176 43.60 2.35 7.39
C PRO A 176 43.33 1.63 8.72
N GLY A 177 42.10 1.14 8.87
CA GLY A 177 41.71 0.36 10.04
C GLY A 177 42.35 -1.03 10.06
N PRO A 178 42.12 -1.82 11.12
CA PRO A 178 42.60 -3.21 11.21
C PRO A 178 42.12 -4.08 10.03
N GLU A 179 40.94 -3.77 9.50
CA GLU A 179 40.33 -4.46 8.35
C GLU A 179 41.14 -4.32 7.06
N ALA A 180 41.87 -3.21 6.88
CA ALA A 180 42.74 -3.01 5.72
C ALA A 180 43.94 -3.97 5.69
N PHE A 181 44.24 -4.59 6.83
CA PHE A 181 45.30 -5.61 6.99
C PHE A 181 44.73 -7.02 7.13
N SER A 182 43.41 -7.18 7.01
CA SER A 182 42.74 -8.48 6.98
C SER A 182 42.94 -9.12 5.61
N GLU A 183 43.15 -10.44 5.58
CA GLU A 183 43.13 -11.23 4.34
C GLU A 183 41.69 -11.51 3.86
N GLU A 184 40.66 -11.09 4.62
CA GLU A 184 39.27 -11.25 4.21
C GLU A 184 38.93 -10.35 3.02
N PRO A 185 38.18 -10.88 2.03
CA PRO A 185 37.80 -10.10 0.85
C PRO A 185 36.88 -8.94 1.24
N PHE A 186 37.01 -7.82 0.51
CA PHE A 186 36.10 -6.69 0.66
C PHE A 186 34.65 -7.12 0.46
N ASN A 187 33.77 -6.63 1.33
CA ASN A 187 32.35 -6.93 1.33
C ASN A 187 31.57 -5.63 1.52
N LEU A 188 30.78 -5.26 0.51
CA LEU A 188 30.00 -4.01 0.48
C LEU A 188 29.08 -3.86 1.71
N HIS A 189 28.41 -4.93 2.13
CA HIS A 189 27.51 -4.89 3.28
C HIS A 189 28.28 -4.59 4.58
N ARG A 190 29.44 -5.24 4.79
CA ARG A 190 30.29 -4.93 5.95
C ARG A 190 30.78 -3.48 5.90
N PHE A 191 31.19 -3.01 4.72
CA PHE A 191 31.61 -1.64 4.49
C PHE A 191 30.52 -0.65 4.91
N TYR A 192 29.32 -0.71 4.32
CA TYR A 192 28.21 0.19 4.69
C TYR A 192 27.85 0.06 6.18
N ASN A 193 27.83 -1.16 6.74
CA ASN A 193 27.51 -1.32 8.17
C ASN A 193 28.48 -0.57 9.11
N ARG A 194 29.77 -0.51 8.74
CA ARG A 194 30.82 0.20 9.49
C ARG A 194 30.82 1.71 9.21
N SER A 195 30.76 2.08 7.93
CA SER A 195 31.10 3.43 7.44
C SER A 195 29.91 4.39 7.42
N CYS A 196 28.67 3.89 7.30
CA CYS A 196 27.48 4.73 7.35
C CYS A 196 27.31 5.47 8.69
N HIS A 197 26.41 6.46 8.69
CA HIS A 197 26.04 7.20 9.89
C HIS A 197 25.43 6.30 10.97
N ARG A 198 25.85 6.52 12.21
CA ARG A 198 25.34 5.83 13.41
C ARG A 198 24.20 6.64 14.02
N LEU A 199 23.10 5.97 14.35
CA LEU A 199 21.96 6.64 14.96
C LEU A 199 22.30 7.24 16.33
N GLU A 200 23.21 6.61 17.07
CA GLU A 200 23.69 7.12 18.37
C GLU A 200 24.34 8.49 18.26
N ASP A 201 25.02 8.76 17.13
CA ASP A 201 25.70 10.03 16.89
C ASP A 201 24.75 11.07 16.28
N MET A 202 23.74 10.62 15.52
CA MET A 202 22.74 11.50 14.91
C MET A 202 21.63 11.89 15.90
N LEU A 203 21.13 10.99 16.74
CA LEU A 203 19.92 11.20 17.55
C LEU A 203 20.20 12.01 18.81
N LEU A 204 19.99 13.32 18.72
CA LEU A 204 20.19 14.27 19.82
C LEU A 204 19.06 14.25 20.86
N TYR A 205 17.83 14.01 20.41
CA TYR A 205 16.64 13.92 21.27
C TYR A 205 15.57 13.04 20.62
N CYS A 206 14.82 12.30 21.44
CA CYS A 206 13.74 11.43 21.01
C CYS A 206 12.67 11.36 22.09
N SER A 207 11.42 11.62 21.70
CA SER A 207 10.23 11.45 22.54
C SER A 207 9.11 10.80 21.76
N TYR A 208 8.42 9.84 22.39
CA TYR A 208 7.20 9.24 21.86
C TYR A 208 6.09 9.35 22.89
N ARG A 209 5.00 10.04 22.53
CA ARG A 209 3.88 10.34 23.45
C ARG A 209 4.32 11.02 24.76
N GLY A 210 5.34 11.87 24.68
CA GLY A 210 5.95 12.56 25.82
C GLY A 210 6.89 11.69 26.68
N GLY A 211 7.02 10.40 26.39
CA GLY A 211 7.98 9.49 27.04
C GLY A 211 9.33 9.48 26.31
N PRO A 212 10.44 9.24 27.02
CA PRO A 212 11.77 9.19 26.39
C PRO A 212 11.88 7.99 25.44
N CYS A 213 12.49 8.21 24.27
CA CYS A 213 12.96 7.14 23.40
C CYS A 213 14.46 7.30 23.10
N GLY A 214 15.07 6.30 22.46
CA GLY A 214 16.47 6.34 22.08
C GLY A 214 16.81 5.38 20.94
N PRO A 215 18.10 5.23 20.59
CA PRO A 215 18.54 4.45 19.43
C PRO A 215 18.08 2.98 19.48
N HIS A 216 17.99 2.40 20.67
CA HIS A 216 17.51 1.03 20.88
C HIS A 216 16.05 0.79 20.42
N ASN A 217 15.23 1.83 20.27
CA ASN A 217 13.86 1.74 19.75
C ASN A 217 13.79 1.68 18.22
N PHE A 218 14.92 1.84 17.54
CA PHE A 218 15.02 1.79 16.09
C PHE A 218 15.67 0.47 15.67
N SER A 219 15.16 -0.14 14.61
CA SER A 219 15.80 -1.28 13.95
C SER A 219 16.59 -0.80 12.74
N VAL A 220 17.76 -1.39 12.50
CA VAL A 220 18.57 -1.11 11.31
C VAL A 220 17.93 -1.76 10.10
N VAL A 221 17.90 -1.03 8.98
CA VAL A 221 17.48 -1.53 7.67
C VAL A 221 18.40 -0.96 6.60
N PHE A 222 18.81 -1.78 5.63
CA PHE A 222 19.58 -1.31 4.48
C PHE A 222 18.63 -0.93 3.34
N THR A 223 18.85 0.23 2.74
CA THR A 223 18.12 0.72 1.57
C THR A 223 19.14 1.16 0.51
N ARG A 224 18.70 1.71 -0.63
CA ARG A 224 19.62 2.32 -1.60
C ARG A 224 20.47 3.45 -1.02
N TYR A 225 20.01 4.16 0.02
CA TYR A 225 20.83 5.15 0.74
C TYR A 225 21.84 4.55 1.73
N GLY A 226 22.02 3.23 1.75
CA GLY A 226 22.87 2.54 2.73
C GLY A 226 22.13 2.26 4.04
N LYS A 227 22.78 2.55 5.17
CA LYS A 227 22.27 2.19 6.50
C LYS A 227 21.23 3.18 7.01
N CYS A 228 20.01 2.69 7.20
CA CYS A 228 18.85 3.45 7.66
C CYS A 228 18.26 2.87 8.94
N TYR A 229 17.31 3.61 9.52
CA TYR A 229 16.74 3.29 10.83
C TYR A 229 15.22 3.38 10.81
N THR A 230 14.55 2.35 11.28
CA THR A 230 13.09 2.29 11.36
C THR A 230 12.62 2.33 12.81
N PHE A 231 11.91 3.39 13.19
CA PHE A 231 11.16 3.43 14.43
C PHE A 231 9.89 2.59 14.33
N ASN A 232 9.56 1.85 15.39
CA ASN A 232 8.32 1.08 15.49
C ASN A 232 8.11 0.09 14.33
N SER A 233 9.17 -0.62 13.96
CA SER A 233 9.16 -1.62 12.87
C SER A 233 8.26 -2.82 13.15
N GLY A 234 7.92 -3.10 14.42
CA GLY A 234 7.14 -4.27 14.80
C GLY A 234 7.85 -5.62 14.57
N ARG A 235 9.16 -5.59 14.30
CA ARG A 235 10.02 -6.76 14.13
C ARG A 235 10.65 -7.18 15.47
N ASP A 236 11.33 -8.33 15.48
CA ASP A 236 12.07 -8.88 16.63
C ASP A 236 11.19 -9.10 17.90
N GLY A 237 9.92 -9.46 17.70
CA GLY A 237 8.97 -9.70 18.80
C GLY A 237 8.54 -8.45 19.57
N ARG A 238 8.89 -7.25 19.08
CA ARG A 238 8.51 -5.98 19.72
C ARG A 238 7.04 -5.64 19.43
N PRO A 239 6.26 -5.20 20.44
CA PRO A 239 4.88 -4.82 20.21
C PRO A 239 4.78 -3.55 19.36
N ARG A 240 3.78 -3.51 18.47
CA ARG A 240 3.47 -2.32 17.65
C ARG A 240 2.92 -1.22 18.55
N LEU A 241 3.55 -0.05 18.52
CA LEU A 241 3.14 1.10 19.31
C LEU A 241 1.82 1.69 18.78
N LYS A 242 1.03 2.26 19.69
CA LYS A 242 -0.26 2.88 19.41
C LYS A 242 -0.32 4.31 19.93
N THR A 243 -1.07 5.15 19.23
CA THR A 243 -1.43 6.51 19.68
C THR A 243 -2.91 6.61 20.00
N MET A 244 -3.24 7.38 21.04
CA MET A 244 -4.60 7.49 21.61
C MET A 244 -5.26 8.83 21.29
N LYS A 245 -4.45 9.83 20.91
CA LYS A 245 -4.88 11.22 20.76
C LYS A 245 -4.05 11.88 19.68
N GLY A 246 -4.66 12.82 18.97
CA GLY A 246 -3.96 13.64 17.99
C GLY A 246 -3.09 14.72 18.64
N GLY A 247 -2.34 15.41 17.80
CA GLY A 247 -1.50 16.55 18.21
C GLY A 247 -0.03 16.18 18.40
N THR A 248 0.81 17.22 18.34
CA THR A 248 2.28 17.10 18.25
C THR A 248 2.91 16.37 19.44
N GLY A 249 2.36 16.50 20.64
CA GLY A 249 2.86 15.83 21.85
C GLY A 249 2.50 14.34 21.97
N ASN A 250 1.59 13.83 21.15
CA ASN A 250 1.13 12.43 21.17
C ASN A 250 1.74 11.59 20.02
N GLY A 251 2.70 12.17 19.29
CA GLY A 251 3.41 11.54 18.19
C GLY A 251 4.84 11.14 18.53
N LEU A 252 5.63 10.92 17.48
CA LEU A 252 7.08 10.82 17.53
C LEU A 252 7.69 12.20 17.33
N GLU A 253 8.58 12.60 18.22
CA GLU A 253 9.38 13.81 18.14
C GLU A 253 10.86 13.44 18.21
N ILE A 254 11.62 13.76 17.17
CA ILE A 254 13.06 13.49 17.11
C ILE A 254 13.84 14.75 16.75
N MET A 255 15.02 14.93 17.33
CA MET A 255 16.02 15.90 16.92
C MET A 255 17.26 15.15 16.44
N LEU A 256 17.67 15.37 15.20
CA LEU A 256 18.77 14.68 14.54
C LEU A 256 19.86 15.66 14.15
N ASP A 257 21.14 15.30 14.29
CA ASP A 257 22.26 15.95 13.63
C ASP A 257 22.61 15.19 12.36
N ILE A 258 22.53 15.85 11.20
CA ILE A 258 22.86 15.21 9.91
C ILE A 258 24.36 15.01 9.71
N GLN A 259 25.22 15.63 10.53
CA GLN A 259 26.68 15.52 10.41
C GLN A 259 27.21 15.92 9.03
N GLN A 260 26.86 17.12 8.56
CA GLN A 260 27.27 17.60 7.23
C GLN A 260 28.80 17.69 7.06
N ASP A 261 29.54 17.80 8.16
CA ASP A 261 30.99 17.72 8.25
C ASP A 261 31.56 16.34 7.87
N GLU A 262 30.72 15.31 7.84
CA GLU A 262 31.08 13.93 7.47
C GLU A 262 30.65 13.56 6.05
N TYR A 263 30.11 14.50 5.27
CA TYR A 263 29.63 14.21 3.91
C TYR A 263 30.81 13.99 2.97
N LEU A 264 30.64 13.04 2.05
CA LEU A 264 31.62 12.84 0.99
C LEU A 264 31.62 14.05 0.04
N PRO A 265 32.80 14.53 -0.41
CA PRO A 265 32.89 15.40 -1.56
C PRO A 265 32.26 14.76 -2.79
N VAL A 266 31.73 15.57 -3.69
CA VAL A 266 31.23 15.09 -4.98
C VAL A 266 32.35 15.16 -6.00
N TRP A 267 32.81 13.99 -6.45
CA TRP A 267 33.88 13.87 -7.44
C TRP A 267 33.37 13.64 -8.87
N GLY A 268 32.13 13.17 -9.01
CA GLY A 268 31.45 12.96 -10.29
C GLY A 268 29.93 12.84 -10.12
N GLU A 269 29.20 12.85 -11.23
CA GLU A 269 27.76 12.56 -11.24
C GLU A 269 27.56 11.04 -11.35
N THR A 270 27.14 10.42 -10.24
CA THR A 270 26.83 8.98 -10.13
C THR A 270 25.55 8.79 -9.32
N ASP A 271 24.94 7.61 -9.41
CA ASP A 271 23.70 7.30 -8.67
C ASP A 271 23.90 7.30 -7.14
N GLU A 272 25.14 7.15 -6.68
CA GLU A 272 25.52 7.13 -5.26
C GLU A 272 25.87 8.53 -4.71
N THR A 273 26.13 9.51 -5.58
CA THR A 273 26.51 10.87 -5.17
C THR A 273 25.28 11.80 -5.13
N SER A 274 24.96 12.34 -3.95
CA SER A 274 23.87 13.30 -3.79
C SER A 274 24.38 14.72 -3.52
N PHE A 275 23.78 15.72 -4.18
CA PHE A 275 24.00 17.14 -3.88
C PHE A 275 23.15 17.65 -2.70
N GLU A 276 22.30 16.79 -2.15
CA GLU A 276 21.31 17.14 -1.13
C GLU A 276 21.86 16.96 0.28
N ALA A 277 21.61 17.94 1.16
CA ALA A 277 21.87 17.82 2.59
C ALA A 277 20.56 17.72 3.36
N GLY A 278 20.36 16.62 4.09
CA GLY A 278 19.17 16.38 4.88
C GLY A 278 18.96 14.90 5.15
N ILE A 279 17.72 14.54 5.41
CA ILE A 279 17.31 13.14 5.55
C ILE A 279 16.11 12.85 4.67
N LYS A 280 15.99 11.60 4.22
CA LYS A 280 14.77 11.07 3.62
C LYS A 280 13.99 10.32 4.68
N VAL A 281 12.67 10.45 4.68
CA VAL A 281 11.77 9.82 5.63
C VAL A 281 10.62 9.14 4.88
N GLN A 282 10.30 7.92 5.27
CA GLN A 282 9.12 7.19 4.79
C GLN A 282 8.27 6.77 5.99
N ILE A 283 6.97 7.03 5.89
CA ILE A 283 5.96 6.56 6.83
C ILE A 283 5.18 5.46 6.15
N HIS A 284 5.17 4.27 6.74
CA HIS A 284 4.59 3.07 6.12
C HIS A 284 4.00 2.11 7.17
N SER A 285 3.25 1.12 6.69
CA SER A 285 2.78 0.02 7.54
C SER A 285 3.97 -0.85 8.00
N GLN A 286 3.87 -1.47 9.17
CA GLN A 286 4.88 -2.43 9.65
C GLN A 286 5.00 -3.67 8.76
N ASP A 287 3.91 -4.02 8.07
CA ASP A 287 3.84 -5.17 7.17
C ASP A 287 4.43 -4.88 5.76
N GLU A 288 4.87 -3.64 5.54
CA GLU A 288 5.43 -3.17 4.28
C GLU A 288 6.92 -2.80 4.48
N PRO A 289 7.84 -3.35 3.66
CA PRO A 289 9.25 -2.96 3.71
C PRO A 289 9.44 -1.51 3.22
N PRO A 290 10.47 -0.79 3.73
CA PRO A 290 10.74 0.56 3.28
C PRO A 290 11.30 0.57 1.85
N PHE A 291 10.82 1.52 1.05
CA PHE A 291 11.21 1.79 -0.32
C PHE A 291 11.40 3.30 -0.50
N ILE A 292 12.34 3.82 0.31
CA ILE A 292 12.47 5.22 0.68
C ILE A 292 13.06 6.11 -0.42
N ASP A 293 13.80 5.52 -1.35
CA ASP A 293 14.35 6.14 -2.56
C ASP A 293 13.23 6.66 -3.46
N GLN A 294 12.14 5.91 -3.61
CA GLN A 294 10.99 6.31 -4.45
C GLN A 294 9.83 6.93 -3.66
N LEU A 295 9.53 6.42 -2.46
CA LEU A 295 8.33 6.80 -1.69
C LEU A 295 8.62 7.73 -0.50
N GLY A 296 9.90 7.98 -0.20
CA GLY A 296 10.33 8.87 0.88
C GLY A 296 10.16 10.35 0.54
N PHE A 297 9.89 11.16 1.56
CA PHE A 297 9.91 12.62 1.47
C PHE A 297 11.17 13.17 2.14
N GLY A 298 11.71 14.27 1.60
CA GLY A 298 12.88 14.93 2.16
C GLY A 298 12.54 15.82 3.37
N VAL A 299 13.44 15.88 4.34
CA VAL A 299 13.39 16.82 5.46
C VAL A 299 14.71 17.57 5.54
N ALA A 300 14.62 18.90 5.51
CA ALA A 300 15.76 19.79 5.45
C ALA A 300 16.34 20.14 6.85
N PRO A 301 17.67 20.31 6.98
CA PRO A 301 18.33 20.89 8.15
C PRO A 301 17.92 22.33 8.42
N GLY A 302 17.98 22.75 9.69
CA GLY A 302 17.60 24.11 10.10
C GLY A 302 16.09 24.33 10.19
N PHE A 303 15.29 23.26 10.05
CA PHE A 303 13.84 23.30 10.20
C PHE A 303 13.36 22.25 11.19
N GLN A 304 12.29 22.62 11.89
CA GLN A 304 11.41 21.71 12.60
C GLN A 304 10.21 21.44 11.68
N THR A 305 10.12 20.21 11.19
CA THR A 305 9.08 19.77 10.24
C THR A 305 8.00 19.00 10.99
N PHE A 306 6.76 19.46 10.87
CA PHE A 306 5.57 18.77 11.35
C PHE A 306 4.95 17.98 10.19
N VAL A 307 4.76 16.68 10.43
CA VAL A 307 4.15 15.74 9.50
C VAL A 307 2.85 15.25 10.14
N ALA A 308 1.75 15.90 9.79
CA ALA A 308 0.42 15.49 10.21
C ALA A 308 -0.03 14.33 9.32
N CYS A 309 -0.29 13.18 9.93
CA CYS A 309 -0.63 11.95 9.24
C CYS A 309 -2.12 11.62 9.44
N GLN A 310 -2.79 11.14 8.41
CA GLN A 310 -4.12 10.55 8.49
C GLN A 310 -4.03 9.09 8.06
N GLU A 311 -4.37 8.17 8.97
CA GLU A 311 -4.46 6.75 8.62
C GLU A 311 -5.68 6.54 7.73
N GLN A 312 -5.44 6.19 6.48
CA GLN A 312 -6.43 5.66 5.57
C GLN A 312 -6.41 4.15 5.74
N ARG A 313 -7.16 3.69 6.74
CA ARG A 313 -7.25 2.27 7.08
C ARG A 313 -8.22 1.56 6.14
N GLN A 314 -7.91 0.32 5.79
CA GLN A 314 -8.82 -0.56 5.03
C GLN A 314 -9.28 0.09 3.71
N LEU A 315 -8.35 0.49 2.85
CA LEU A 315 -8.74 0.67 1.45
C LEU A 315 -9.01 -0.73 0.90
N ILE A 316 -10.29 -1.04 0.69
CA ILE A 316 -10.76 -2.32 0.18
C ILE A 316 -11.05 -2.14 -1.30
N TYR A 317 -10.24 -2.78 -2.14
CA TYR A 317 -10.43 -2.83 -3.57
C TYR A 317 -11.20 -4.10 -3.98
N LEU A 318 -11.82 -4.06 -5.16
CA LEU A 318 -12.57 -5.19 -5.70
C LEU A 318 -11.71 -6.01 -6.66
N PRO A 319 -11.83 -7.36 -6.62
CA PRO A 319 -11.12 -8.23 -7.55
C PRO A 319 -11.75 -8.21 -8.95
N PRO A 320 -11.06 -8.75 -9.97
CA PRO A 320 -11.63 -8.97 -11.29
C PRO A 320 -12.92 -9.80 -11.23
N PRO A 321 -13.96 -9.47 -12.02
CA PRO A 321 -14.03 -8.46 -13.09
C PRO A 321 -14.40 -7.02 -12.65
N TRP A 322 -14.68 -6.76 -11.36
CA TRP A 322 -15.10 -5.42 -10.89
C TRP A 322 -13.94 -4.44 -10.69
N GLY A 323 -12.74 -4.95 -10.45
CA GLY A 323 -11.51 -4.18 -10.34
C GLY A 323 -10.30 -5.02 -10.72
N THR A 324 -9.13 -4.60 -10.27
CA THR A 324 -7.83 -5.21 -10.64
C THR A 324 -7.04 -5.72 -9.44
N CYS A 325 -7.59 -5.66 -8.23
CA CYS A 325 -6.85 -6.14 -7.07
C CYS A 325 -6.79 -7.66 -7.01
N LYS A 326 -5.73 -8.21 -6.43
CA LYS A 326 -5.68 -9.63 -6.06
C LYS A 326 -5.61 -9.78 -4.55
N ALA A 327 -6.34 -10.77 -4.05
CA ALA A 327 -6.16 -11.29 -2.70
C ALA A 327 -4.91 -12.19 -2.71
N VAL A 328 -3.74 -11.57 -2.84
CA VAL A 328 -2.47 -12.30 -2.93
C VAL A 328 -2.04 -12.68 -1.53
N THR A 329 -1.90 -13.98 -1.28
CA THR A 329 -0.97 -14.50 -0.27
C THR A 329 0.39 -14.56 -0.94
N MET A 330 1.41 -13.93 -0.35
CA MET A 330 2.73 -13.92 -0.99
C MET A 330 3.36 -15.31 -0.89
N ASP A 331 3.79 -15.84 -2.03
CA ASP A 331 4.67 -17.00 -2.14
C ASP A 331 6.07 -16.49 -2.43
N SER A 332 6.66 -15.81 -1.43
CA SER A 332 8.04 -15.30 -1.48
C SER A 332 8.80 -15.88 -0.31
N ASP A 333 10.03 -16.31 -0.58
CA ASP A 333 10.95 -16.80 0.46
C ASP A 333 11.45 -15.65 1.37
N PHE A 334 11.21 -14.38 1.01
CA PHE A 334 11.84 -13.22 1.65
C PHE A 334 10.92 -12.41 2.57
N PHE A 335 9.61 -12.38 2.33
CA PHE A 335 8.71 -11.64 3.21
C PHE A 335 7.39 -12.37 3.46
N ASP A 336 6.90 -12.23 4.70
CA ASP A 336 5.72 -12.93 5.21
C ASP A 336 4.39 -12.39 4.67
N SER A 337 4.36 -11.14 4.19
CA SER A 337 3.15 -10.42 3.82
C SER A 337 3.30 -9.74 2.47
N TYR A 338 2.26 -9.85 1.64
CA TYR A 338 2.24 -9.19 0.34
C TYR A 338 2.02 -7.68 0.50
N SER A 339 2.93 -6.90 -0.07
CA SER A 339 2.75 -5.49 -0.36
C SER A 339 3.30 -5.20 -1.75
N ILE A 340 2.90 -4.07 -2.35
CA ILE A 340 3.41 -3.66 -3.67
C ILE A 340 4.94 -3.52 -3.62
N THR A 341 5.46 -2.91 -2.55
CA THR A 341 6.89 -2.74 -2.30
C THR A 341 7.62 -4.05 -2.08
N ALA A 342 7.05 -5.02 -1.35
CA ALA A 342 7.67 -6.33 -1.16
C ALA A 342 7.75 -7.10 -2.47
N CYS A 343 6.67 -7.09 -3.27
CA CYS A 343 6.66 -7.67 -4.62
C CYS A 343 7.74 -7.04 -5.52
N ARG A 344 7.89 -5.72 -5.48
CA ARG A 344 8.90 -5.02 -6.28
C ARG A 344 10.31 -5.38 -5.86
N ILE A 345 10.61 -5.38 -4.56
CA ILE A 345 11.95 -5.76 -4.05
C ILE A 345 12.25 -7.22 -4.40
N ASP A 346 11.28 -8.13 -4.24
CA ASP A 346 11.42 -9.54 -4.63
C ASP A 346 11.72 -9.68 -6.14
N CYS A 347 10.99 -8.95 -6.98
CA CYS A 347 11.19 -8.95 -8.43
C CYS A 347 12.55 -8.37 -8.85
N GLU A 348 12.92 -7.20 -8.31
CA GLU A 348 14.22 -6.57 -8.55
C GLU A 348 15.37 -7.49 -8.10
N THR A 349 15.22 -8.16 -6.95
CA THR A 349 16.22 -9.11 -6.43
C THR A 349 16.40 -10.31 -7.35
N ARG A 350 15.29 -10.93 -7.78
CA ARG A 350 15.33 -12.10 -8.67
C ARG A 350 15.95 -11.76 -10.02
N TYR A 351 15.54 -10.65 -10.61
CA TYR A 351 16.07 -10.15 -11.87
C TYR A 351 17.59 -9.92 -11.79
N LEU A 352 18.05 -9.30 -10.71
CA LEU A 352 19.48 -9.04 -10.51
C LEU A 352 20.29 -10.30 -10.28
N VAL A 353 19.76 -11.26 -9.51
CA VAL A 353 20.41 -12.55 -9.29
C VAL A 353 20.48 -13.36 -10.58
N GLU A 354 19.43 -13.35 -11.41
CA GLU A 354 19.41 -14.05 -12.71
C GLU A 354 20.40 -13.43 -13.72
N ASN A 355 20.50 -12.09 -13.77
CA ASN A 355 21.29 -11.40 -14.79
C ASN A 355 22.74 -11.09 -14.35
N CYS A 356 22.96 -10.79 -13.07
CA CYS A 356 24.26 -10.37 -12.54
C CYS A 356 24.87 -11.38 -11.55
N ASN A 357 24.17 -12.46 -11.18
CA ASN A 357 24.61 -13.48 -10.21
C ASN A 357 24.99 -12.93 -8.83
N CYS A 358 24.46 -11.76 -8.48
CA CYS A 358 24.70 -11.07 -7.23
C CYS A 358 23.47 -10.25 -6.82
N ARG A 359 23.44 -9.79 -5.58
CA ARG A 359 22.40 -8.89 -5.08
C ARG A 359 22.99 -7.62 -4.48
N MET A 360 22.23 -6.53 -4.52
CA MET A 360 22.60 -5.29 -3.84
C MET A 360 22.47 -5.42 -2.32
N VAL A 361 23.09 -4.51 -1.57
CA VAL A 361 23.16 -4.56 -0.10
C VAL A 361 21.79 -4.53 0.59
N HIS A 362 20.81 -3.84 -0.01
CA HIS A 362 19.46 -3.71 0.51
C HIS A 362 18.51 -4.85 0.10
N MET A 363 18.93 -5.69 -0.85
CA MET A 363 18.10 -6.78 -1.36
C MET A 363 18.14 -7.98 -0.41
N PRO A 364 17.01 -8.66 -0.16
CA PRO A 364 16.97 -9.86 0.68
C PRO A 364 17.62 -11.08 -0.01
N GLY A 365 17.72 -12.19 0.72
CA GLY A 365 18.18 -13.49 0.22
C GLY A 365 19.66 -13.81 0.47
N ASP A 366 20.06 -14.99 0.01
CA ASP A 366 21.37 -15.59 0.33
C ASP A 366 22.40 -15.47 -0.81
N ALA A 367 22.01 -14.83 -1.93
CA ALA A 367 22.93 -14.54 -3.03
C ALA A 367 24.11 -13.66 -2.54
N PRO A 368 25.30 -13.77 -3.15
CA PRO A 368 26.43 -12.94 -2.76
C PRO A 368 26.17 -11.47 -3.07
N TYR A 369 26.75 -10.57 -2.25
CA TYR A 369 26.70 -9.13 -2.51
C TYR A 369 27.50 -8.78 -3.76
N CYS A 370 26.97 -7.88 -4.60
CA CYS A 370 27.68 -7.38 -5.77
C CYS A 370 28.95 -6.60 -5.36
N THR A 371 30.02 -6.72 -6.17
CA THR A 371 31.21 -5.87 -6.06
C THR A 371 30.98 -4.48 -6.64
N PRO A 372 31.80 -3.47 -6.32
CA PRO A 372 31.71 -2.13 -6.91
C PRO A 372 31.76 -2.13 -8.45
N GLU A 373 32.56 -3.00 -9.05
CA GLU A 373 32.60 -3.20 -10.50
C GLU A 373 31.28 -3.75 -11.02
N GLN A 374 30.71 -4.77 -10.36
CA GLN A 374 29.42 -5.34 -10.73
C GLN A 374 28.27 -4.34 -10.58
N TYR A 375 28.34 -3.44 -9.59
CA TYR A 375 27.38 -2.34 -9.45
C TYR A 375 27.35 -1.50 -10.72
N LYS A 376 28.52 -0.94 -11.09
CA LYS A 376 28.69 -0.07 -12.26
C LYS A 376 28.39 -0.77 -13.59
N GLU A 377 28.90 -1.98 -13.79
CA GLU A 377 28.86 -2.65 -15.10
C GLU A 377 27.57 -3.43 -15.34
N CYS A 378 26.89 -3.88 -14.29
CA CYS A 378 25.72 -4.75 -14.40
C CYS A 378 24.52 -4.25 -13.59
N ALA A 379 24.68 -4.06 -12.28
CA ALA A 379 23.54 -3.95 -11.39
C ALA A 379 22.74 -2.66 -11.61
N ASP A 380 23.41 -1.50 -11.67
CA ASP A 380 22.74 -0.22 -11.89
C ASP A 380 22.11 -0.17 -13.30
N PRO A 381 22.83 -0.47 -14.40
CA PRO A 381 22.23 -0.51 -15.74
C PRO A 381 21.08 -1.52 -15.88
N ALA A 382 21.15 -2.66 -15.20
CA ALA A 382 20.10 -3.68 -15.23
C ALA A 382 18.82 -3.20 -14.55
N LEU A 383 18.94 -2.54 -13.38
CA LEU A 383 17.78 -1.99 -12.69
C LEU A 383 17.20 -0.77 -13.43
N ASP A 384 18.03 0.09 -14.01
CA ASP A 384 17.56 1.20 -14.85
C ASP A 384 16.79 0.67 -16.07
N PHE A 385 17.31 -0.37 -16.72
CA PHE A 385 16.60 -1.04 -17.81
C PHE A 385 15.24 -1.60 -17.37
N LEU A 386 15.19 -2.24 -16.19
CA LEU A 386 13.97 -2.82 -15.65
C LEU A 386 12.91 -1.75 -15.37
N VAL A 387 13.31 -0.60 -14.79
CA VAL A 387 12.37 0.49 -14.48
C VAL A 387 11.92 1.23 -15.74
N GLU A 388 12.82 1.49 -16.69
CA GLU A 388 12.53 2.33 -17.85
C GLU A 388 11.97 1.58 -19.06
N LYS A 389 12.46 0.36 -19.33
CA LYS A 389 12.26 -0.34 -20.61
C LYS A 389 11.50 -1.65 -20.49
N ASP A 390 11.54 -2.32 -19.34
CA ASP A 390 10.89 -3.62 -19.14
C ASP A 390 9.76 -3.55 -18.09
N GLN A 391 8.73 -2.77 -18.41
CA GLN A 391 7.54 -2.63 -17.57
C GLN A 391 6.70 -3.92 -17.48
N GLU A 392 6.95 -4.91 -18.34
CA GLU A 392 6.20 -6.17 -18.37
C GLU A 392 6.81 -7.25 -17.47
N TYR A 393 8.10 -7.16 -17.12
CA TYR A 393 8.75 -8.18 -16.27
C TYR A 393 8.27 -8.12 -14.81
N CYS A 394 8.22 -6.92 -14.20
CA CYS A 394 7.80 -6.74 -12.81
C CYS A 394 6.37 -6.20 -12.68
N VAL A 395 5.36 -7.04 -12.95
CA VAL A 395 3.95 -6.68 -12.74
C VAL A 395 3.53 -7.00 -11.30
N CYS A 396 3.60 -5.98 -10.43
CA CYS A 396 3.11 -6.08 -9.06
C CYS A 396 1.67 -5.57 -8.95
N GLU A 397 0.73 -6.50 -8.78
CA GLU A 397 -0.69 -6.17 -8.67
C GLU A 397 -1.04 -5.56 -7.31
N MET A 398 -2.04 -4.68 -7.29
CA MET A 398 -2.45 -4.02 -6.06
C MET A 398 -3.16 -5.01 -5.13
N PRO A 399 -2.81 -5.08 -3.83
CA PRO A 399 -3.55 -5.90 -2.89
C PRO A 399 -4.95 -5.35 -2.68
N CYS A 400 -5.90 -6.25 -2.42
CA CYS A 400 -7.27 -5.82 -2.13
C CYS A 400 -7.42 -5.10 -0.80
N ASN A 401 -6.52 -5.35 0.16
CA ASN A 401 -6.50 -4.67 1.45
C ASN A 401 -5.16 -3.95 1.61
N LEU A 402 -5.20 -2.63 1.79
CA LEU A 402 -4.02 -1.86 2.18
C LEU A 402 -4.36 -0.79 3.22
N THR A 403 -3.32 -0.40 3.94
CA THR A 403 -3.33 0.74 4.85
C THR A 403 -2.38 1.78 4.30
N ARG A 404 -2.86 3.02 4.13
CA ARG A 404 -2.06 4.13 3.62
C ARG A 404 -2.04 5.25 4.65
N TYR A 405 -0.96 6.02 4.69
CA TYR A 405 -0.87 7.21 5.53
C TYR A 405 -0.83 8.45 4.63
N GLY A 406 -1.95 9.19 4.61
CA GLY A 406 -1.98 10.54 4.07
C GLY A 406 -1.11 11.46 4.93
N LYS A 407 -0.38 12.40 4.32
CA LYS A 407 0.55 13.27 5.04
C LYS A 407 0.44 14.72 4.59
N GLU A 408 0.41 15.63 5.56
CA GLU A 408 0.49 17.08 5.37
C GLU A 408 1.75 17.59 6.07
N LEU A 409 2.59 18.32 5.33
CA LEU A 409 3.87 18.81 5.82
C LEU A 409 3.78 20.32 6.09
N SER A 410 4.31 20.73 7.24
CA SER A 410 4.56 22.13 7.56
C SER A 410 5.89 22.28 8.29
N MET A 411 6.50 23.45 8.26
CA MET A 411 7.85 23.66 8.80
C MET A 411 7.99 25.01 9.49
N VAL A 412 8.81 25.04 10.54
CA VAL A 412 9.24 26.26 11.22
C VAL A 412 10.76 26.26 11.35
N LYS A 413 11.38 27.45 11.38
CA LYS A 413 12.84 27.57 11.48
C LYS A 413 13.33 27.17 12.87
N ILE A 414 14.41 26.39 12.93
CA ILE A 414 15.16 26.08 14.15
C ILE A 414 16.66 26.28 13.91
N PRO A 415 17.42 26.90 14.82
CA PRO A 415 16.98 27.54 16.06
C PRO A 415 16.37 28.94 15.86
N SER A 416 15.65 29.40 16.89
CA SER A 416 15.40 30.83 17.08
C SER A 416 16.66 31.55 17.55
N LYS A 417 16.77 32.87 17.33
CA LYS A 417 17.92 33.67 17.83
C LYS A 417 18.16 33.49 19.33
N ALA A 418 17.09 33.30 20.11
CA ALA A 418 17.17 33.10 21.55
C ALA A 418 17.72 31.73 21.95
N SER A 419 17.48 30.69 21.14
CA SER A 419 17.87 29.30 21.43
C SER A 419 19.19 28.89 20.79
N ALA A 420 19.68 29.62 19.78
CA ALA A 420 20.91 29.28 19.03
C ALA A 420 22.13 29.06 19.93
N LYS A 421 22.44 30.04 20.81
CA LYS A 421 23.57 29.95 21.73
C LYS A 421 23.44 28.82 22.76
N TYR A 422 22.21 28.52 23.17
CA TYR A 422 21.94 27.43 24.09
C TYR A 422 22.22 26.07 23.42
N LEU A 423 21.70 25.84 22.21
CA LEU A 423 21.93 24.59 21.48
C LEU A 423 23.40 24.40 21.11
N ALA A 424 24.07 25.46 20.67
CA ALA A 424 25.51 25.45 20.39
C ALA A 424 26.32 24.99 21.62
N LYS A 425 26.03 25.55 22.80
CA LYS A 425 26.70 25.14 24.05
C LYS A 425 26.30 23.72 24.49
N LYS A 426 25.01 23.36 24.37
CA LYS A 426 24.48 22.06 24.82
C LYS A 426 25.12 20.90 24.05
N PHE A 427 25.31 21.05 22.74
CA PHE A 427 25.85 19.99 21.88
C PHE A 427 27.33 20.20 21.53
N ASN A 428 27.99 21.18 22.14
CA ASN A 428 29.40 21.51 21.88
C ASN A 428 29.69 21.73 20.38
N LYS A 429 28.86 22.53 19.73
CA LYS A 429 28.97 22.90 18.30
C LYS A 429 28.99 24.43 18.15
N SER A 430 29.46 24.92 17.00
CA SER A 430 29.43 26.35 16.69
C SER A 430 28.02 26.83 16.38
N GLU A 431 27.73 28.13 16.56
CA GLU A 431 26.42 28.69 16.19
C GLU A 431 26.16 28.57 14.68
N GLN A 432 27.21 28.63 13.84
CA GLN A 432 27.12 28.42 12.40
C GLN A 432 26.75 26.97 12.04
N TYR A 433 27.18 25.99 12.83
CA TYR A 433 26.81 24.59 12.62
C TYR A 433 25.36 24.28 13.00
N ILE A 434 24.80 25.07 13.92
CA ILE A 434 23.42 24.91 14.39
C ILE A 434 22.43 25.70 13.50
N GLY A 435 22.86 26.85 12.95
CA GLY A 435 22.01 27.89 12.36
C GLY A 435 21.70 27.77 10.87
#